data_AF-A0A915CHF6-F1
#
_entry.id   AF-A0A915CHF6-F1
#
_cell.length_a   1.000
_cell.length_b   1.000
_cell.length_c   1.000
_cell.angle_alpha   90.00
_cell.angle_beta   90.00
_cell.angle_gamma   90.00
#
_symmetry.space_group_name_H-M   'P 1'
#
loop_
_entity.id
_entity.type
_entity.pdbx_description
1 polymer ?
#
loop_
_entity_poly.entity_id
_entity_poly.type
_entity_poly.pdbx_seq_one_letter_code
_entity_poly.pdbx_strand_id
1 'polypeptide(L)'
;MLAMVSFFADAGAYQFINSINVMNIGTVTGRSCIVADGNQLIINGRFVRYLTPQDQEQLKYYEAQVSYWNANLQQHIQHRINMGTNRFRAEMNRVFGPGGSFHRSFTGPFWESVHLNTPPPTTMPMLPPEMTVEVPQTPFPDPPPFCWQ
;
A
#
# COMPACT_ATOMS: atom_id res chain seq x y z
N MET A 1 18.98 17.33 15.80
CA MET A 1 18.15 18.21 14.95
C MET A 1 17.02 17.34 14.43
N LEU A 2 15.86 17.39 15.09
CA LEU A 2 14.70 16.54 14.84
C LEU A 2 13.73 17.31 13.95
N ALA A 3 13.42 16.77 12.78
CA ALA A 3 12.22 17.11 12.04
C ALA A 3 11.84 15.89 11.19
N MET A 4 11.09 14.98 11.79
CA MET A 4 10.30 14.02 11.03
C MET A 4 8.86 14.53 11.10
N VAL A 5 8.48 15.30 10.08
CA VAL A 5 7.11 15.74 9.89
C VAL A 5 6.47 14.75 8.93
N SER A 6 5.72 13.80 9.48
CA SER A 6 4.84 12.92 8.70
C SER A 6 3.41 13.45 8.85
N PHE A 7 2.97 14.26 7.89
CA PHE A 7 1.55 14.55 7.68
C PHE A 7 1.05 13.64 6.56
N PHE A 8 0.64 12.42 6.91
CA PHE A 8 -0.33 11.67 6.13
C PHE A 8 -1.25 10.94 7.12
N ALA A 9 -2.51 10.78 6.71
CA ALA A 9 -3.62 10.37 7.56
C ALA A 9 -3.43 8.97 8.16
N ASP A 10 -2.88 8.90 9.37
CA ASP A 10 -2.68 7.67 10.13
C ASP A 10 -3.94 7.34 10.96
N ALA A 11 -5.05 7.03 10.30
CA ALA A 11 -6.16 6.42 11.00
C ALA A 11 -5.78 4.97 11.38
N GLY A 12 -5.72 4.69 12.68
CA GLY A 12 -5.45 3.38 13.26
C GLY A 12 -3.98 3.00 13.44
N ALA A 13 -3.04 3.96 13.38
CA ALA A 13 -1.67 3.75 13.87
C ALA A 13 -1.44 4.50 15.20
N TYR A 14 -0.72 3.86 16.13
CA TYR A 14 -0.23 4.52 17.33
C TYR A 14 0.92 5.47 16.94
N GLN A 15 0.72 6.76 17.15
CA GLN A 15 1.77 7.76 17.07
C GLN A 15 2.30 8.06 18.47
N PHE A 16 3.62 8.03 18.62
CA PHE A 16 4.29 8.50 19.83
C PHE A 16 4.47 10.00 19.75
N ILE A 17 3.68 10.76 20.52
CA ILE A 17 3.80 12.22 20.59
C ILE A 17 4.15 12.57 22.03
N ASN A 18 5.32 13.17 22.27
CA ASN A 18 5.76 13.60 23.60
C ASN A 18 5.65 12.51 24.69
N SER A 19 6.05 11.27 24.37
CA SER A 19 5.97 10.09 25.26
C SER A 19 4.56 9.57 25.57
N ILE A 20 3.54 10.04 24.85
CA ILE A 20 2.14 9.58 24.95
C ILE A 20 1.86 8.64 23.77
N ASN A 21 1.24 7.49 24.05
CA ASN A 21 0.75 6.59 23.00
C ASN A 21 -0.58 7.12 22.47
N VAL A 22 -0.62 7.62 21.24
CA VAL A 22 -1.83 8.21 20.66
C VAL A 22 -2.32 7.34 19.51
N MET A 23 -3.47 6.68 19.65
CA MET A 23 -4.16 6.13 18.49
C MET A 23 -5.10 7.19 17.93
N ASN A 24 -4.83 7.63 16.70
CA ASN A 24 -5.74 8.47 15.95
C ASN A 24 -6.74 7.58 15.21
N ILE A 25 -8.02 7.64 15.57
CA ILE A 25 -9.07 6.85 14.92
C ILE A 25 -9.56 7.55 13.62
N GLY A 26 -9.04 8.74 13.33
CA GLY A 26 -9.33 9.54 12.15
C GLY A 26 -10.38 10.62 12.39
N THR A 27 -10.74 11.32 11.30
CA THR A 27 -11.83 12.30 11.30
C THR A 27 -13.14 11.57 11.02
N VAL A 28 -13.94 11.44 12.05
CA VAL A 28 -15.24 10.82 12.01
C VAL A 28 -16.28 11.93 11.80
N THR A 29 -16.73 12.15 10.56
CA THR A 29 -17.71 13.22 10.21
C THR A 29 -17.31 14.63 10.66
N GLY A 30 -16.01 14.97 10.58
CA GLY A 30 -15.48 16.26 11.06
C GLY A 30 -15.24 16.32 12.58
N ARG A 31 -15.43 15.21 13.31
CA ARG A 31 -15.01 15.05 14.70
C ARG A 31 -13.69 14.30 14.77
N SER A 32 -12.78 14.73 15.62
CA SER A 32 -11.55 13.98 15.91
C SER A 32 -11.80 13.04 17.07
N CYS A 33 -11.54 11.75 16.91
CA CYS A 33 -11.60 10.74 17.97
C CYS A 33 -10.21 10.14 18.20
N ILE A 34 -9.70 10.28 19.41
CA ILE A 34 -8.33 9.91 19.77
C ILE A 34 -8.36 9.13 21.08
N VAL A 35 -7.59 8.03 21.13
CA VAL A 35 -7.28 7.33 22.38
C VAL A 35 -5.83 7.63 22.76
N ALA A 36 -5.64 8.33 23.88
CA ALA A 36 -4.32 8.62 24.44
C ALA A 36 -4.00 7.67 25.60
N ASP A 37 -2.73 7.27 25.71
CA ASP A 37 -2.18 6.39 26.74
C ASP A 37 -2.97 5.08 26.94
N GLY A 38 -3.59 4.60 25.86
CA GLY A 38 -4.38 3.36 25.84
C GLY A 38 -5.68 3.36 26.64
N ASN A 39 -6.05 4.47 27.31
CA ASN A 39 -7.27 4.50 28.13
C ASN A 39 -7.98 5.87 28.19
N GLN A 40 -7.41 6.95 27.65
CA GLN A 40 -8.02 8.28 27.69
C GLN A 40 -8.74 8.58 26.38
N LEU A 41 -10.05 8.79 26.43
CA LEU A 41 -10.84 9.19 25.26
C LEU A 41 -10.79 10.72 25.11
N ILE A 42 -10.28 11.16 23.98
CA ILE A 42 -10.19 12.56 23.57
C ILE A 42 -11.05 12.75 22.32
N ILE A 43 -12.06 13.61 22.41
CA ILE A 43 -12.92 13.96 21.27
C ILE A 43 -12.76 15.46 20.99
N ASN A 44 -12.49 15.82 19.73
CA ASN A 44 -12.28 17.19 19.30
C ASN A 44 -11.20 17.93 20.13
N GLY A 45 -10.14 17.22 20.51
CA GLY A 45 -9.03 17.75 21.30
C GLY A 45 -9.34 17.95 22.79
N ARG A 46 -10.49 17.47 23.30
CA ARG A 46 -10.85 17.55 24.72
C ARG A 46 -10.96 16.16 25.33
N PHE A 47 -10.37 15.98 26.51
CA PHE A 47 -10.62 14.78 27.32
C PHE A 47 -12.10 14.70 27.67
N VAL A 48 -12.71 13.56 27.36
CA VAL A 48 -14.12 13.29 27.65
C VAL A 48 -14.23 12.43 28.90
N ARG A 49 -13.55 11.27 28.89
CA ARG A 49 -13.55 10.28 29.96
C ARG A 49 -12.46 9.23 29.74
N TYR A 50 -12.26 8.36 30.72
CA TYR A 50 -11.54 7.11 30.49
C TYR A 50 -12.41 6.10 29.73
N LEU A 51 -11.77 5.23 28.96
CA LEU A 51 -12.43 4.11 28.27
C LEU A 51 -12.97 3.13 29.32
N THR A 52 -14.20 2.68 29.12
CA THR A 52 -14.79 1.59 29.89
C THR A 52 -14.21 0.26 29.41
N PRO A 53 -14.36 -0.85 30.17
CA PRO A 53 -13.95 -2.18 29.68
C PRO A 53 -14.57 -2.54 28.32
N GLN A 54 -15.81 -2.12 28.08
CA GLN A 54 -16.49 -2.33 26.79
C GLN A 54 -15.83 -1.52 25.67
N ASP A 55 -15.45 -0.26 25.93
CA ASP A 55 -14.78 0.55 24.91
C ASP A 55 -13.38 0.01 24.58
N GLN A 56 -12.67 -0.52 25.58
CA GLN A 56 -11.37 -1.17 25.37
C GLN A 56 -11.50 -2.42 24.48
N GLU A 57 -12.58 -3.19 24.63
CA GLU A 57 -12.86 -4.32 23.76
C GLU A 57 -13.16 -3.87 22.32
N GLN A 58 -13.97 -2.81 22.16
CA GLN A 58 -14.24 -2.21 20.86
C GLN A 58 -12.96 -1.67 20.20
N LEU A 59 -12.06 -1.07 20.98
CA LEU A 59 -10.77 -0.58 20.50
C LEU A 59 -9.90 -1.73 19.96
N LYS A 60 -9.77 -2.82 20.71
CA LYS A 60 -9.00 -4.00 20.27
C LYS A 60 -9.57 -4.62 19.00
N TYR A 61 -10.89 -4.68 18.89
CA TYR A 61 -11.54 -5.18 17.69
C TYR A 61 -11.24 -4.28 16.48
N TYR A 62 -11.34 -2.97 16.66
CA TYR A 62 -11.02 -1.99 15.62
C TYR A 62 -9.54 -2.06 15.19
N GLU A 63 -8.60 -2.18 16.13
CA GLU A 63 -7.17 -2.39 15.84
C GLU A 63 -6.93 -3.60 14.94
N ALA A 64 -7.61 -4.72 15.23
CA ALA A 64 -7.51 -5.94 14.44
C ALA A 64 -8.05 -5.73 13.01
N GLN A 65 -9.17 -5.01 12.88
CA GLN A 65 -9.74 -4.67 11.57
C GLN A 65 -8.81 -3.75 10.76
N VAL A 66 -8.21 -2.73 11.39
CA VAL A 66 -7.25 -1.85 10.71
C VAL A 66 -6.00 -2.61 10.30
N SER A 67 -5.48 -3.48 11.15
CA SER A 67 -4.33 -4.32 10.84
C SER A 67 -4.59 -5.21 9.62
N TYR A 68 -5.75 -5.87 9.59
CA TYR A 68 -6.19 -6.67 8.44
C TYR A 68 -6.34 -5.82 7.16
N TRP A 69 -6.97 -4.65 7.26
CA TRP A 69 -7.11 -3.71 6.15
C TRP A 69 -5.75 -3.25 5.61
N ASN A 70 -4.80 -2.92 6.49
CA ASN A 70 -3.46 -2.48 6.10
C ASN A 70 -2.69 -3.60 5.36
N ALA A 71 -2.79 -4.85 5.85
CA ALA A 71 -2.20 -6.00 5.18
C ALA A 71 -2.81 -6.22 3.78
N ASN A 72 -4.13 -6.09 3.65
CA ASN A 72 -4.82 -6.16 2.36
C ASN A 72 -4.37 -5.04 1.40
N LEU A 73 -4.25 -3.80 1.89
CA LEU A 73 -3.79 -2.65 1.12
C LEU A 73 -2.36 -2.89 0.58
N GLN A 74 -1.45 -3.39 1.41
CA GLN A 74 -0.09 -3.71 0.99
C GLN A 74 -0.06 -4.76 -0.13
N GLN A 75 -0.87 -5.82 0.00
CA GLN A 75 -1.02 -6.83 -1.05
C GLN A 75 -1.57 -6.23 -2.34
N HIS A 76 -2.57 -5.35 -2.24
CA HIS A 76 -3.16 -4.67 -3.39
C HIS A 76 -2.15 -3.75 -4.11
N ILE A 77 -1.35 -2.99 -3.36
CA ILE A 77 -0.27 -2.16 -3.91
C ILE A 77 0.75 -3.05 -4.63
N GLN A 78 1.17 -4.15 -4.01
CA GLN A 78 2.13 -5.08 -4.62
C GLN A 78 1.58 -5.70 -5.91
N HIS A 79 0.30 -6.09 -5.93
CA HIS A 79 -0.37 -6.56 -7.14
C HIS A 79 -0.30 -5.52 -8.27
N ARG A 80 -0.59 -4.25 -7.99
CA ARG A 80 -0.52 -3.16 -8.99
C ARG A 80 0.89 -2.97 -9.54
N ILE A 81 1.90 -3.06 -8.68
CA ILE A 81 3.32 -3.00 -9.08
C ILE A 81 3.67 -4.19 -9.98
N ASN A 82 3.24 -5.40 -9.63
CA ASN A 82 3.49 -6.61 -10.41
C ASN A 82 2.81 -6.55 -11.79
N MET A 83 1.57 -6.08 -11.85
CA MET A 83 0.86 -5.86 -13.11
C MET A 83 1.56 -4.81 -13.99
N GLY A 84 2.04 -3.72 -13.40
CA GLY A 84 2.84 -2.72 -14.11
C GLY A 84 4.15 -3.30 -14.65
N THR A 85 4.82 -4.11 -13.86
CA THR A 85 6.06 -4.82 -14.25
C THR A 85 5.80 -5.74 -15.44
N ASN A 86 4.74 -6.54 -15.41
CA ASN A 86 4.39 -7.42 -16.53
C ASN A 86 4.04 -6.64 -17.79
N ARG A 87 3.32 -5.52 -17.69
CA ARG A 87 3.06 -4.62 -18.84
C ARG A 87 4.35 -4.10 -19.44
N PHE A 88 5.27 -3.62 -18.62
CA PHE A 88 6.58 -3.14 -19.06
C PHE A 88 7.37 -4.25 -19.76
N ARG A 89 7.48 -5.44 -19.15
CA ARG A 89 8.23 -6.55 -19.73
C ARG A 89 7.59 -7.03 -21.05
N ALA A 90 6.26 -7.06 -21.14
CA ALA A 90 5.55 -7.41 -22.37
C ALA A 90 5.86 -6.42 -23.50
N GLU A 91 5.85 -5.12 -23.21
CA GLU A 91 6.18 -4.09 -24.20
C GLU A 91 7.64 -4.16 -24.64
N MET A 92 8.55 -4.34 -23.71
CA MET A 92 9.96 -4.52 -24.03
C MET A 92 10.21 -5.80 -24.84
N ASN A 93 9.52 -6.90 -24.56
CA ASN A 93 9.57 -8.11 -25.38
C ASN A 93 9.02 -7.84 -26.80
N ARG A 94 7.96 -7.04 -26.93
CA ARG A 94 7.40 -6.63 -28.22
C ARG A 94 8.37 -5.80 -29.05
N VAL A 95 9.16 -4.94 -28.41
CA VAL A 95 10.11 -4.05 -29.10
C VAL A 95 11.45 -4.72 -29.32
N PHE A 96 12.08 -5.24 -28.27
CA PHE A 96 13.46 -5.70 -28.26
C PHE A 96 13.63 -7.21 -28.14
N GLY A 97 12.54 -7.96 -27.86
CA GLY A 97 12.59 -9.41 -27.82
C GLY A 97 12.77 -10.06 -29.20
N PRO A 98 12.86 -11.39 -29.25
CA PRO A 98 12.88 -12.15 -30.49
C PRO A 98 11.73 -11.76 -31.42
N GLY A 99 12.05 -11.35 -32.64
CA GLY A 99 11.06 -10.90 -33.62
C GLY A 99 10.38 -9.56 -33.30
N GLY A 100 10.87 -8.84 -32.30
CA GLY A 100 10.38 -7.52 -31.92
C GLY A 100 10.61 -6.46 -33.02
N SER A 101 9.95 -5.30 -32.89
CA SER A 101 10.05 -4.23 -33.89
C SER A 101 11.47 -3.71 -34.09
N PHE A 102 12.25 -3.60 -33.02
CA PHE A 102 13.64 -3.19 -33.10
C PHE A 102 14.46 -4.26 -33.81
N HIS A 103 14.38 -5.53 -33.36
CA HIS A 103 15.09 -6.64 -33.98
C HIS A 103 14.81 -6.72 -35.50
N ARG A 104 13.54 -6.62 -35.91
CA ARG A 104 13.16 -6.64 -37.34
C ARG A 104 13.74 -5.50 -38.17
N SER A 105 14.09 -4.38 -37.56
CA SER A 105 14.71 -3.24 -38.25
C SER A 105 16.18 -3.51 -38.61
N PHE A 106 16.80 -4.48 -37.94
CA PHE A 106 18.21 -4.86 -38.10
C PHE A 106 18.37 -6.29 -38.63
N THR A 107 17.39 -6.78 -39.40
CA THR A 107 17.45 -8.07 -40.10
C THR A 107 17.45 -7.85 -41.61
N GLY A 108 18.19 -8.69 -42.36
CA GLY A 108 18.22 -8.66 -43.83
C GLY A 108 19.64 -8.74 -44.41
N PRO A 109 19.77 -8.86 -45.76
CA PRO A 109 21.04 -9.22 -46.41
C PRO A 109 22.21 -8.29 -46.07
N PHE A 110 21.94 -6.98 -45.96
CA PHE A 110 22.96 -6.02 -45.53
C PHE A 110 23.47 -6.33 -44.11
N TRP A 111 22.56 -6.41 -43.12
CA TRP A 111 22.90 -6.67 -41.73
C TRP A 111 23.51 -8.06 -41.50
N GLU A 112 23.15 -9.04 -42.35
CA GLU A 112 23.76 -10.37 -42.35
C GLU A 112 25.19 -10.35 -42.92
N SER A 113 25.44 -9.51 -43.93
CA SER A 113 26.77 -9.33 -44.53
C SER A 113 27.73 -8.55 -43.62
N VAL A 114 27.20 -7.62 -42.83
CA VAL A 114 27.95 -6.88 -41.83
C VAL A 114 27.88 -7.71 -40.56
N HIS A 115 28.74 -8.71 -40.41
CA HIS A 115 28.78 -9.65 -39.28
C HIS A 115 28.76 -8.94 -37.92
N LEU A 116 27.57 -8.60 -37.45
CA LEU A 116 27.33 -8.03 -36.14
C LEU A 116 27.37 -9.19 -35.16
N ASN A 117 28.43 -9.28 -34.37
CA ASN A 117 28.56 -10.23 -33.25
C ASN A 117 27.59 -9.89 -32.09
N THR A 118 26.40 -9.42 -32.40
CA THR A 118 25.33 -9.18 -31.43
C THR A 118 24.71 -10.51 -31.05
N PRO A 119 24.60 -10.82 -29.75
CA PRO A 119 23.90 -12.01 -29.29
C PRO A 119 22.43 -11.93 -29.73
N PRO A 120 21.76 -13.09 -29.91
CA PRO A 120 20.35 -13.11 -30.25
C PRO A 120 19.53 -12.41 -29.15
N PRO A 121 18.50 -11.64 -29.51
CA PRO A 121 17.63 -11.00 -28.52
C PRO A 121 16.98 -12.06 -27.62
N THR A 122 16.83 -11.73 -26.35
CA THR A 122 16.16 -12.59 -25.36
C THR A 122 14.89 -11.94 -24.85
N THR A 123 14.00 -12.74 -24.26
CA THR A 123 12.81 -12.22 -23.60
C THR A 123 13.08 -11.96 -22.13
N MET A 124 12.49 -10.89 -21.61
CA MET A 124 12.30 -10.72 -20.18
C MET A 124 11.17 -11.64 -19.71
N PRO A 125 11.42 -12.57 -18.79
CA PRO A 125 10.39 -13.50 -18.31
C PRO A 125 9.30 -12.73 -17.57
N MET A 126 8.03 -13.12 -17.74
CA MET A 126 6.93 -12.56 -16.95
C MET A 126 7.07 -12.96 -15.48
N LEU A 127 6.47 -12.17 -14.58
CA LEU A 127 6.28 -12.61 -13.21
C LEU A 127 5.32 -13.82 -13.18
N PRO A 128 5.49 -14.75 -12.23
CA PRO A 128 4.60 -15.89 -12.05
C PRO A 128 3.14 -15.45 -11.83
N PRO A 129 2.14 -16.23 -12.29
CA PRO A 129 0.72 -15.91 -12.14
C PRO A 129 0.31 -15.64 -10.68
N GLU A 130 0.94 -16.34 -9.73
CA GLU A 130 0.69 -16.22 -8.28
C GLU A 130 0.97 -14.80 -7.78
N MET A 131 1.90 -14.08 -8.41
CA MET A 131 2.25 -12.70 -8.06
C MET A 131 1.31 -11.67 -8.68
N THR A 132 0.45 -12.08 -9.60
CA THR A 132 -0.51 -11.20 -10.30
C THR A 132 -1.97 -11.54 -9.99
N VAL A 133 -2.21 -12.40 -8.99
CA VAL A 133 -3.56 -12.68 -8.51
C VAL A 133 -4.19 -11.39 -8.01
N GLU A 134 -5.43 -11.12 -8.43
CA GLU A 134 -6.16 -9.94 -7.97
C GLU A 134 -6.40 -9.99 -6.47
N VAL A 135 -6.11 -8.88 -5.80
CA VAL A 135 -6.33 -8.72 -4.36
C VAL A 135 -7.62 -7.93 -4.18
N PRO A 136 -8.67 -8.52 -3.57
CA PRO A 136 -9.92 -7.83 -3.27
C PRO A 136 -9.63 -6.59 -2.42
N GLN A 137 -10.25 -5.46 -2.73
CA GLN A 137 -10.13 -4.27 -1.87
C GLN A 137 -11.09 -4.40 -0.70
N THR A 138 -10.57 -4.21 0.51
CA THR A 138 -11.37 -4.10 1.72
C THR A 138 -11.65 -2.64 2.04
N PRO A 139 -12.88 -2.26 2.42
CA PRO A 139 -13.16 -0.90 2.87
C PRO A 139 -12.42 -0.62 4.18
N PHE A 140 -12.09 0.66 4.40
CA PHE A 140 -11.51 1.07 5.68
C PHE A 140 -12.52 0.79 6.82
N PRO A 141 -12.09 0.26 7.97
CA PRO A 141 -13.00 -0.06 9.07
C PRO A 141 -13.72 1.16 9.63
N ASP A 142 -14.98 0.98 10.00
CA ASP A 142 -15.75 2.02 10.68
C ASP A 142 -15.18 2.30 12.09
N PRO A 143 -15.21 3.56 12.54
CA PRO A 143 -14.70 3.93 13.86
C PRO A 143 -15.55 3.30 14.99
N PRO A 144 -14.96 3.02 16.16
CA PRO A 144 -15.68 2.46 17.30
C PRO A 144 -16.89 3.30 17.75
N PRO A 145 -17.95 2.67 18.27
CA PRO A 145 -19.16 3.34 18.75
C PRO A 145 -18.91 4.48 19.76
N PHE A 146 -17.90 4.34 20.63
CA PHE A 146 -17.59 5.36 21.64
C PHE A 146 -17.12 6.69 21.05
N CYS A 147 -16.72 6.75 19.78
CA CYS A 147 -16.35 7.99 19.10
C CYS A 147 -17.56 8.91 18.82
N TRP A 148 -18.77 8.41 19.03
CA TRP A 148 -20.02 9.13 18.76
C TRP A 148 -20.73 9.65 20.02
N GLN A 149 -20.20 9.34 21.21
CA GLN A 149 -20.76 9.70 22.50
C GLN A 149 -20.45 11.15 22.91
#